data_AF-A0A5B9W3R7-F1
#
_entry.id   AF-A0A5B9W3R7-F1
#
_cell.length_a   1.000
_cell.length_b   1.000
_cell.length_c   1.000
_cell.angle_alpha   90.00
_cell.angle_beta   90.00
_cell.angle_gamma   90.00
#
_symmetry.space_group_name_H-M   'P 1'
#
loop_
_entity.id
_entity.type
_entity.pdbx_description
1 polymer ?
#
loop_
_entity_poly.entity_id
_entity_poly.type
_entity_poly.pdbx_seq_one_letter_code
_entity_poly.pdbx_strand_id
1 'polypeptide(L)'
;MRRIVPTIVLISAAASAAMIAAGCGDSSPGVMVKPAPSGGAMTRLKNVGFFTIKAEGPAGAAGRKKNAARSLVVMVFGPDAATPMSPPPTDVVVNLDAAGKTTPVPLKPDDKEPGRFVSAPGPYPTGLQGEVRMKVGGEDVGESFSAM
;
A
#
# COMPACT_ATOMS: atom_id res chain seq x y z
N MET A 1 -16.85 11.39 -67.20
CA MET A 1 -16.57 10.30 -68.15
C MET A 1 -15.46 9.43 -67.60
N ARG A 2 -15.68 8.11 -67.57
CA ARG A 2 -14.74 7.06 -67.14
C ARG A 2 -13.62 6.91 -68.18
N ARG A 3 -12.38 6.65 -67.75
CA ARG A 3 -11.41 5.83 -68.51
C ARG A 3 -10.52 5.04 -67.55
N ILE A 4 -10.17 3.85 -68.02
CA ILE A 4 -9.84 2.60 -67.34
C ILE A 4 -8.43 2.19 -67.83
N VAL A 5 -7.50 1.88 -66.88
CA VAL A 5 -6.53 0.72 -66.82
C VAL A 5 -5.42 0.69 -67.93
N PRO A 6 -4.15 0.22 -67.72
CA PRO A 6 -3.79 -1.01 -67.01
C PRO A 6 -2.56 -1.08 -66.08
N THR A 7 -2.77 -1.96 -65.10
CA THR A 7 -1.92 -2.93 -64.42
C THR A 7 -0.55 -3.28 -65.03
N ILE A 8 0.51 -3.22 -64.21
CA ILE A 8 1.65 -4.15 -64.26
C ILE A 8 1.94 -4.63 -62.82
N VAL A 9 1.85 -5.94 -62.64
CA VAL A 9 2.24 -6.68 -61.44
C VAL A 9 3.70 -7.09 -61.60
N LEU A 10 4.53 -6.91 -60.57
CA LEU A 10 5.63 -7.85 -60.32
C LEU A 10 6.01 -7.90 -58.85
N ILE A 11 5.87 -9.12 -58.34
CA ILE A 11 6.14 -9.65 -57.02
C ILE A 11 7.65 -9.80 -56.84
N SER A 12 8.20 -9.42 -55.69
CA SER A 12 9.36 -10.12 -55.11
C SER A 12 9.42 -9.90 -53.61
N ALA A 13 9.41 -11.02 -52.91
CA ALA A 13 9.46 -11.17 -51.48
C ALA A 13 10.78 -10.68 -50.89
N ALA A 14 10.70 -9.96 -49.78
CA ALA A 14 11.77 -9.93 -48.79
C ALA A 14 11.11 -9.99 -47.42
N ALA A 15 11.23 -11.16 -46.81
CA ALA A 15 10.91 -11.39 -45.42
C ALA A 15 11.70 -10.39 -44.56
N SER A 16 11.00 -9.62 -43.75
CA SER A 16 11.60 -8.92 -42.61
C SER A 16 10.62 -9.06 -41.46
N ALA A 17 10.96 -10.01 -40.60
CA ALA A 17 10.31 -10.24 -39.33
C ALA A 17 10.36 -8.95 -38.50
N ALA A 18 9.22 -8.31 -38.33
CA ALA A 18 9.01 -7.30 -37.30
C ALA A 18 8.22 -7.97 -36.17
N MET A 19 8.96 -8.52 -35.20
CA MET A 19 8.43 -8.71 -33.86
C MET A 19 7.98 -7.34 -33.35
N ILE A 20 6.67 -7.10 -33.30
CA ILE A 20 6.11 -6.02 -32.49
C ILE A 20 5.14 -6.66 -31.52
N ALA A 21 5.63 -6.76 -30.29
CA ALA A 21 4.89 -7.11 -29.10
C ALA A 21 3.68 -6.18 -28.95
N ALA A 22 2.49 -6.75 -28.77
CA ALA A 22 1.32 -6.00 -28.33
C ALA A 22 0.29 -6.91 -27.64
N GLY A 23 0.18 -6.75 -26.32
CA GLY A 23 -1.02 -7.05 -25.53
C GLY A 23 -1.14 -8.49 -25.06
N CYS A 24 -1.62 -8.78 -23.86
CA CYS A 24 -2.08 -7.93 -22.78
C CYS A 24 -2.05 -8.85 -21.55
N GLY A 25 -0.90 -8.94 -20.90
CA GLY A 25 -0.76 -9.61 -19.62
C GLY A 25 -0.71 -8.53 -18.56
N ASP A 26 -1.88 -8.11 -18.09
CA ASP A 26 -2.05 -7.26 -16.91
C ASP A 26 -1.60 -8.06 -15.68
N SER A 27 -0.29 -8.26 -15.57
CA SER A 27 0.36 -8.61 -14.33
C SER A 27 0.45 -7.30 -13.56
N SER A 28 -0.61 -6.96 -12.84
CA SER A 28 -0.52 -6.02 -11.72
C SER A 28 0.80 -6.30 -11.01
N PRO A 29 1.73 -5.34 -10.89
CA PRO A 29 2.98 -5.58 -10.20
C PRO A 29 2.59 -5.98 -8.78
N GLY A 30 2.69 -7.27 -8.49
CA GLY A 30 2.50 -7.81 -7.17
C GLY A 30 3.41 -7.00 -6.28
N VAL A 31 2.81 -6.17 -5.43
CA VAL A 31 3.51 -5.39 -4.41
C VAL A 31 4.35 -6.43 -3.68
N MET A 32 5.64 -6.45 -3.94
CA MET A 32 6.53 -7.43 -3.31
C MET A 32 6.60 -7.01 -1.85
N VAL A 33 5.71 -7.59 -1.05
CA VAL A 33 5.57 -7.33 0.38
C VAL A 33 6.79 -7.94 1.03
N LYS A 34 7.89 -7.18 1.13
CA LYS A 34 8.99 -7.55 2.00
C LYS A 34 8.40 -7.68 3.41
N PRO A 35 8.63 -8.79 4.13
CA PRO A 35 8.22 -8.88 5.52
C PRO A 35 8.82 -7.69 6.26
N ALA A 36 7.98 -6.92 6.92
CA ALA A 36 8.47 -5.77 7.65
C ALA A 36 9.40 -6.21 8.78
N PRO A 37 10.44 -5.42 9.10
CA PRO A 37 11.28 -5.69 10.28
C PRO A 37 10.49 -5.83 11.58
N SER A 38 9.32 -5.18 11.66
CA SER A 38 8.40 -5.16 12.80
C SER A 38 7.26 -6.18 12.75
N GLY A 39 7.22 -7.02 11.70
CA GLY A 39 6.13 -7.95 11.39
C GLY A 39 4.92 -7.28 10.73
N GLY A 40 4.13 -8.08 10.01
CA GLY A 40 2.95 -7.61 9.26
C GLY A 40 3.23 -7.34 7.78
N ALA A 41 2.17 -7.05 7.03
CA ALA A 41 2.26 -6.70 5.63
C ALA A 41 2.75 -5.25 5.48
N MET A 42 3.78 -5.06 4.66
CA MET A 42 4.30 -3.76 4.29
C MET A 42 3.60 -3.24 3.03
N THR A 43 3.03 -2.04 3.13
CA THR A 43 2.32 -1.35 2.06
C THR A 43 3.14 -0.13 1.62
N ARG A 44 3.17 0.15 0.32
CA ARG A 44 3.90 1.29 -0.24
C ARG A 44 3.08 2.57 -0.04
N LEU A 45 3.68 3.63 0.50
CA LEU A 45 3.09 4.96 0.60
C LEU A 45 3.56 5.79 -0.60
N LYS A 46 2.61 6.28 -1.43
CA LYS A 46 2.85 6.91 -2.76
C LYS A 46 4.16 7.68 -2.86
N ASN A 47 5.17 7.07 -3.48
CA ASN A 47 6.49 7.63 -3.78
C ASN A 47 7.28 8.24 -2.60
N VAL A 48 6.80 8.13 -1.36
CA VAL A 48 7.44 8.73 -0.18
C VAL A 48 8.04 7.68 0.75
N GLY A 49 7.55 6.44 0.74
CA GLY A 49 8.09 5.40 1.59
C GLY A 49 7.17 4.18 1.70
N PHE A 50 7.17 3.58 2.88
CA PHE A 50 6.38 2.39 3.19
C PHE A 50 5.75 2.53 4.57
N PHE A 51 4.70 1.77 4.82
CA PHE A 51 4.15 1.62 6.15
C PHE A 51 3.72 0.19 6.41
N THR A 52 3.58 -0.13 7.69
CA THR A 52 3.01 -1.39 8.15
C THR A 52 1.94 -1.08 9.17
N ILE A 53 0.86 -1.85 9.17
CA ILE A 53 -0.21 -1.69 10.14
C ILE A 53 -0.53 -3.04 10.79
N LYS A 54 -0.74 -3.02 12.11
CA LYS A 54 -1.16 -4.18 12.90
C LYS A 54 -2.00 -3.76 14.10
N ALA A 55 -2.83 -4.68 14.59
CA ALA A 55 -3.51 -4.54 15.87
C ALA A 55 -2.71 -5.28 16.95
N GLU A 56 -2.13 -4.56 17.91
CA GLU A 56 -1.38 -5.14 19.02
C GLU A 56 -2.26 -5.24 20.28
N GLY A 57 -2.27 -6.43 20.90
CA GLY A 57 -2.90 -6.62 22.21
C GLY A 57 -1.98 -6.18 23.35
N PRO A 58 -2.51 -6.06 24.58
CA PRO A 58 -1.68 -5.79 25.76
C PRO A 58 -0.63 -6.90 25.92
N ALA A 59 0.58 -6.52 26.35
CA ALA A 59 1.68 -7.45 26.59
C ALA A 59 1.21 -8.60 27.51
N GLY A 60 1.49 -9.85 27.09
CA GLY A 60 1.06 -11.05 27.82
C GLY A 60 -0.32 -11.59 27.44
N ALA A 61 -1.09 -10.92 26.58
CA ALA A 61 -2.32 -11.48 26.01
C ALA A 61 -2.00 -12.42 24.82
N ALA A 62 -1.29 -13.52 25.11
CA ALA A 62 -1.14 -14.65 24.20
C ALA A 62 -2.48 -15.40 24.12
N GLY A 63 -3.48 -14.79 23.48
CA GLY A 63 -4.81 -15.37 23.43
C GLY A 63 -5.75 -14.59 22.53
N ARG A 64 -6.40 -15.32 21.62
CA ARG A 64 -7.47 -14.87 20.72
C ARG A 64 -8.74 -14.50 21.50
N LYS A 65 -8.64 -13.70 22.58
CA LYS A 65 -9.84 -13.12 23.19
C LYS A 65 -10.40 -12.15 22.17
N LYS A 66 -11.50 -12.55 21.53
CA LYS A 66 -12.21 -11.85 20.46
C LYS A 66 -12.57 -10.39 20.84
N ASN A 67 -12.55 -10.08 22.14
CA ASN A 67 -12.94 -8.80 22.73
C ASN A 67 -11.83 -8.11 23.55
N ALA A 68 -10.56 -8.50 23.44
CA ALA A 68 -9.49 -7.75 24.12
C ALA A 68 -9.31 -6.38 23.43
N ALA A 69 -9.26 -5.30 24.21
CA ALA A 69 -8.90 -3.99 23.68
C ALA A 69 -7.48 -4.06 23.10
N ARG A 70 -7.33 -3.67 21.83
CA ARG A 70 -6.07 -3.64 21.09
C ARG A 70 -5.74 -2.21 20.73
N SER A 71 -4.48 -1.91 20.48
CA SER A 71 -4.09 -0.64 19.86
C SER A 71 -3.75 -0.91 18.40
N LEU A 72 -4.22 -0.06 17.49
CA LEU A 72 -3.64 0.01 16.15
C LEU A 72 -2.24 0.62 16.25
N VAL A 73 -1.30 -0.03 15.57
CA VAL A 73 0.08 0.40 15.45
C VAL A 73 0.41 0.53 13.98
N VAL A 74 0.91 1.72 13.61
CA VAL A 74 1.46 1.98 12.28
C VAL A 74 2.95 2.27 12.44
N MET A 75 3.78 1.64 11.62
CA MET A 75 5.18 2.03 11.50
C MET A 75 5.42 2.57 10.10
N VAL A 76 6.10 3.71 10.00
CA VAL A 76 6.38 4.39 8.74
C VAL A 76 7.87 4.39 8.47
N PHE A 77 8.22 3.90 7.28
CA PHE A 77 9.58 3.72 6.81
C PHE A 77 9.86 4.65 5.63
N GLY A 78 11.11 5.03 5.48
CA GLY A 78 11.59 5.76 4.31
C GLY A 78 11.55 4.93 3.02
N PRO A 79 12.05 5.47 1.90
CA PRO A 79 12.06 4.81 0.59
C PRO A 79 12.86 3.49 0.53
N ASP A 80 13.71 3.22 1.53
CA ASP A 80 14.50 1.99 1.63
C ASP A 80 13.74 0.83 2.29
N ALA A 81 12.52 1.07 2.76
CA ALA A 81 11.66 0.11 3.46
C ALA A 81 12.28 -0.47 4.75
N ALA A 82 13.30 0.19 5.32
CA ALA A 82 14.08 -0.33 6.43
C ALA A 82 14.31 0.71 7.52
N THR A 83 14.60 1.95 7.15
CA THR A 83 14.83 3.03 8.11
C THR A 83 13.52 3.74 8.45
N PRO A 84 13.31 4.16 9.71
CA PRO A 84 12.20 5.03 10.06
C PRO A 84 12.19 6.29 9.20
N MET A 85 11.01 6.72 8.77
CA MET A 85 10.87 7.93 7.96
C MET A 85 11.35 9.17 8.74
N SER A 86 12.20 9.99 8.10
CA SER A 86 12.72 11.24 8.64
C SER A 86 12.61 12.37 7.59
N PRO A 87 11.96 13.51 7.90
CA PRO A 87 11.30 13.81 9.17
C PRO A 87 10.09 12.89 9.42
N PRO A 88 9.71 12.67 10.69
CA PRO A 88 8.56 11.82 11.00
C PRO A 88 7.27 12.46 10.45
N PRO A 89 6.31 11.64 9.97
CA PRO A 89 5.03 12.15 9.53
C PRO A 89 4.21 12.73 10.69
N THR A 90 3.34 13.68 10.38
CA THR A 90 2.39 14.28 11.32
C THR A 90 0.95 13.92 10.95
N ASP A 91 -0.01 14.21 11.84
CA ASP A 91 -1.44 14.00 11.59
C ASP A 91 -1.79 12.57 11.12
N VAL A 92 -1.14 11.55 11.69
CA VAL A 92 -1.35 10.15 11.30
C VAL A 92 -2.73 9.68 11.75
N VAL A 93 -3.58 9.32 10.79
CA VAL A 93 -4.94 8.84 10.98
C VAL A 93 -5.15 7.56 10.17
N VAL A 94 -5.76 6.56 10.80
CA VAL A 94 -6.24 5.36 10.12
C VAL A 94 -7.76 5.46 9.98
N ASN A 95 -8.25 5.56 8.75
CA ASN A 95 -9.66 5.41 8.44
C ASN A 95 -9.97 3.92 8.33
N LEU A 96 -10.47 3.33 9.42
CA LEU A 96 -10.72 1.89 9.50
C LEU A 96 -12.12 1.57 8.96
N ASP A 97 -12.19 0.67 7.99
CA ASP A 97 -13.43 0.13 7.45
C ASP A 97 -13.82 -1.13 8.22
N ALA A 98 -14.88 -1.04 9.01
CA ALA A 98 -15.40 -2.15 9.79
C ALA A 98 -16.94 -2.15 9.77
N ALA A 99 -17.54 -3.31 9.50
CA ALA A 99 -18.99 -3.49 9.48
C ALA A 99 -19.75 -2.45 8.60
N GLY A 100 -19.18 -2.12 7.44
CA GLY A 100 -19.76 -1.15 6.50
C GLY A 100 -19.68 0.31 6.95
N LYS A 101 -18.86 0.62 7.96
CA LYS A 101 -18.61 1.98 8.43
C LYS A 101 -17.11 2.29 8.44
N THR A 102 -16.77 3.47 7.93
CA THR A 102 -15.42 4.03 8.02
C THR A 102 -15.31 4.85 9.30
N THR A 103 -14.37 4.51 10.17
CA THR A 103 -14.13 5.20 11.45
C THR A 103 -12.72 5.78 11.49
N PRO A 104 -12.55 7.11 11.67
CA PRO A 104 -11.23 7.70 11.80
C PRO A 104 -10.63 7.37 13.18
N VAL A 105 -9.41 6.84 13.17
CA VAL A 105 -8.63 6.51 14.37
C VAL A 105 -7.36 7.35 14.34
N PRO A 106 -7.21 8.37 15.21
CA PRO A 106 -5.98 9.13 15.30
C PRO A 106 -4.88 8.30 15.99
N LEU A 107 -3.66 8.38 15.48
CA LEU A 107 -2.48 7.76 16.07
C LEU A 107 -1.52 8.83 16.57
N LYS A 108 -0.85 8.54 17.69
CA LYS A 108 0.18 9.41 18.26
C LYS A 108 1.56 8.78 18.08
N PRO A 109 2.63 9.57 17.89
CA PRO A 109 3.98 9.04 17.87
C PRO A 109 4.29 8.31 19.18
N ASP A 110 5.04 7.22 19.10
CA ASP A 110 5.57 6.50 20.25
C ASP A 110 6.98 7.01 20.57
N ASP A 111 7.16 7.54 21.77
CA ASP A 111 8.44 8.06 22.25
C ASP A 111 9.53 6.98 22.36
N LYS A 112 9.15 5.70 22.37
CA LYS A 112 10.07 4.56 22.54
C LYS A 112 10.63 4.03 21.22
N GLU A 113 9.97 4.27 20.10
CA GLU A 113 10.32 3.66 18.82
C GLU A 113 10.11 4.67 17.66
N PRO A 114 11.19 5.22 17.07
CA PRO A 114 11.08 6.17 15.98
C PRO A 114 10.29 5.61 14.79
N GLY A 115 9.37 6.43 14.27
CA GLY A 115 8.50 6.03 13.15
C GLY A 115 7.33 5.13 13.54
N ARG A 116 7.19 4.74 14.82
CA ARG A 116 6.02 4.03 15.35
C ARG A 116 4.96 5.02 15.83
N PHE A 117 3.72 4.74 15.45
CA PHE A 117 2.54 5.51 15.82
C PHE A 117 1.49 4.56 16.39
N VAL A 118 0.86 4.96 17.50
CA VAL A 118 -0.02 4.11 18.29
C VAL A 118 -1.33 4.84 18.59
N SER A 119 -2.44 4.15 18.41
CA SER A 119 -3.78 4.64 18.78
C SER A 119 -4.11 4.35 20.24
N ALA A 120 -5.17 4.98 20.75
CA ALA A 120 -5.76 4.55 22.02
C ALA A 120 -6.30 3.11 21.90
N PRO A 121 -6.28 2.30 22.97
CA PRO A 121 -6.86 0.96 22.96
C PRO A 121 -8.35 0.97 22.60
N GLY A 122 -8.76 0.07 21.70
CA GLY A 122 -10.13 -0.03 21.22
C GLY A 122 -10.49 -1.45 20.72
N PRO A 123 -11.76 -1.68 20.33
CA PRO A 123 -12.24 -2.97 19.87
C PRO A 123 -11.86 -3.22 18.39
N TYR A 124 -10.57 -3.18 18.08
CA TYR A 124 -10.11 -3.35 16.70
C TYR A 124 -10.10 -4.84 16.28
N PRO A 125 -10.61 -5.15 15.06
CA PRO A 125 -10.59 -6.50 14.51
C PRO A 125 -9.16 -6.99 14.25
N THR A 126 -8.99 -8.30 14.05
CA THR A 126 -7.68 -8.88 13.68
C THR A 126 -7.34 -8.62 12.23
N GLY A 127 -8.33 -8.71 11.33
CA GLY A 127 -8.20 -8.26 9.96
C GLY A 127 -8.56 -6.77 9.87
N LEU A 128 -7.64 -5.97 9.34
CA LEU A 128 -7.77 -4.53 9.19
C LEU A 128 -7.91 -4.19 7.71
N GLN A 129 -8.87 -3.33 7.39
CA GLN A 129 -9.03 -2.76 6.06
C GLN A 129 -9.30 -1.27 6.21
N GLY A 130 -8.81 -0.46 5.28
CA GLY A 130 -9.07 0.97 5.30
C GLY A 130 -8.04 1.79 4.54
N GLU A 131 -7.83 3.01 5.00
CA GLU A 131 -6.87 3.96 4.46
C GLU A 131 -6.03 4.55 5.59
N VAL A 132 -4.70 4.62 5.39
CA VAL A 132 -3.83 5.43 6.25
C VAL A 132 -3.67 6.79 5.60
N ARG A 133 -3.85 7.86 6.36
CA ARG A 133 -3.61 9.25 5.96
C ARG A 133 -2.63 9.90 6.93
N MET A 134 -1.71 10.69 6.41
CA MET A 134 -0.73 11.41 7.21
C MET A 134 -0.16 12.58 6.41
N LYS A 135 0.61 13.45 7.07
CA LYS A 135 1.39 14.50 6.41
C LYS A 135 2.87 14.16 6.42
N VAL A 136 3.50 14.21 5.25
CA VAL A 136 4.96 14.03 5.08
C VAL A 136 5.52 15.31 4.48
N GLY A 137 6.44 15.97 5.19
CA GLY A 137 6.98 17.25 4.71
C GLY A 137 5.93 18.36 4.53
N GLY A 138 4.77 18.25 5.20
CA GLY A 138 3.65 19.17 5.08
C GLY A 138 2.62 18.81 4.00
N GLU A 139 2.88 17.79 3.17
CA GLU A 139 1.96 17.31 2.13
C GLU A 139 1.09 16.16 2.64
N ASP A 140 -0.21 16.21 2.31
CA ASP A 140 -1.15 15.12 2.63
C ASP A 140 -0.85 13.90 1.73
N VAL A 141 -0.53 12.78 2.36
CA VAL A 141 -0.34 11.49 1.70
C VAL A 141 -1.31 10.47 2.28
N GLY A 142 -1.80 9.58 1.43
CA GLY A 142 -2.73 8.54 1.84
C GLY A 142 -2.69 7.33 0.93
N GLU A 143 -2.88 6.16 1.54
CA GLU A 143 -2.88 4.87 0.85
C GLU A 143 -3.85 3.89 1.50
N SER A 144 -4.56 3.14 0.66
CA SER A 144 -5.44 2.06 1.10
C SER A 144 -4.65 0.82 1.49
N PHE A 145 -5.16 0.07 2.46
CA PHE A 145 -4.55 -1.17 2.91
C PHE A 145 -5.60 -2.25 3.19
N SER A 146 -5.13 -3.50 3.14
CA SER A 146 -5.84 -4.67 3.64
C SER A 146 -4.79 -5.58 4.29
N ALA A 147 -4.93 -5.81 5.59
CA ALA A 147 -4.04 -6.63 6.41
C ALA A 147 -4.87 -7.72 7.12
N MET A 148 -4.49 -8.98 6.96
CA MET A 148 -5.17 -10.14 7.55
C MET A 148 -4.33 -10.79 8.65
#